data_AF-A0A2H6MUY1-F1
#
_entry.id   AF-A0A2H6MUY1-F1
#
_cell.length_a   1.000
_cell.length_b   1.000
_cell.length_c   1.000
_cell.angle_alpha   90.00
_cell.angle_beta   90.00
_cell.angle_gamma   90.00
#
_symmetry.space_group_name_H-M   'P 1'
#
loop_
_entity.id
_entity.type
_entity.pdbx_description
1 polymer ?
#
loop_
_entity_poly.entity_id
_entity_poly.type
_entity_poly.pdbx_seq_one_letter_code
_entity_poly.pdbx_strand_id
1 'polypeptide(L)'
;MDQRNKRAMERILTTACWFGLRDCLDLASEFFNKWMNNSKHEVPVCFSSTLCCYGVWMGNEEEWEFLWKNFEKNNTKDEYNFNILYGLSCTRIPRLLQR
;
A
#
# COMPACT_ATOMS: atom_id res chain seq x y z
N MET A 1 -18.51 -4.74 -10.01
CA MET A 1 -18.14 -5.74 -8.98
C MET A 1 -19.04 -5.58 -7.77
N ASP A 2 -19.66 -6.66 -7.30
CA ASP A 2 -20.41 -6.71 -6.03
C ASP A 2 -19.49 -6.33 -4.83
N GLN A 3 -20.03 -5.64 -3.84
CA GLN A 3 -19.30 -5.22 -2.64
C GLN A 3 -18.84 -6.41 -1.78
N ARG A 4 -19.56 -7.54 -1.84
CA ARG A 4 -19.12 -8.81 -1.23
C ARG A 4 -17.83 -9.33 -1.87
N ASN A 5 -17.72 -9.24 -3.19
CA ASN A 5 -16.54 -9.74 -3.91
C ASN A 5 -15.29 -8.92 -3.56
N LYS A 6 -15.42 -7.60 -3.37
CA LYS A 6 -14.30 -6.76 -2.92
C LYS A 6 -13.76 -7.18 -1.55
N ARG A 7 -14.65 -7.45 -0.59
CA ARG A 7 -14.25 -7.90 0.76
C ARG A 7 -13.60 -9.29 0.75
N ALA A 8 -14.10 -10.20 -0.09
CA ALA A 8 -13.50 -11.52 -0.24
C ALA A 8 -12.07 -11.42 -0.82
N MET A 9 -11.89 -10.58 -1.84
CA MET A 9 -10.56 -10.35 -2.44
C MET A 9 -9.58 -9.75 -1.45
N GLU A 10 -9.98 -8.74 -0.67
CA GLU A 10 -9.09 -8.15 0.34
C GLU A 10 -8.61 -9.20 1.35
N ARG A 11 -9.51 -10.05 1.87
CA ARG A 11 -9.13 -11.11 2.81
C ARG A 11 -8.17 -12.13 2.22
N ILE A 12 -8.35 -12.47 0.94
CA ILE A 12 -7.44 -13.38 0.22
C ILE A 12 -6.06 -12.75 0.10
N LEU A 13 -5.98 -11.48 -0.31
CA LEU A 13 -4.72 -10.73 -0.40
C LEU A 13 -4.04 -10.64 0.96
N THR A 14 -4.77 -10.25 2.02
CA THR A 14 -4.22 -10.15 3.37
C THR A 14 -3.62 -11.47 3.81
N THR A 15 -4.35 -12.58 3.61
CA THR A 15 -3.91 -13.91 4.02
C THR A 15 -2.70 -14.35 3.21
N ALA A 16 -2.75 -14.26 1.88
CA ALA A 16 -1.69 -14.71 0.99
C ALA A 16 -0.37 -13.95 1.24
N CYS A 17 -0.44 -12.62 1.33
CA CYS A 17 0.74 -11.79 1.56
C CYS A 17 1.29 -12.00 2.99
N TRP A 18 0.43 -12.20 3.99
CA TRP A 18 0.86 -12.50 5.36
C TRP A 18 1.59 -13.84 5.48
N PHE A 19 1.17 -14.85 4.72
CA PHE A 19 1.93 -16.11 4.60
C PHE A 19 3.20 -15.98 3.72
N GLY A 20 3.51 -14.78 3.20
CA GLY A 20 4.70 -14.53 2.39
C GLY A 20 4.65 -15.18 1.01
N LEU A 21 3.46 -15.46 0.47
CA LEU A 21 3.34 -16.02 -0.87
C LEU A 21 3.90 -15.02 -1.89
N ARG A 22 4.92 -15.44 -2.63
CA ARG A 22 5.66 -14.58 -3.56
C ARG A 22 4.76 -13.91 -4.59
N ASP A 23 3.79 -14.63 -5.14
CA ASP A 23 2.82 -14.05 -6.09
C ASP A 23 2.07 -12.85 -5.51
N CYS A 24 1.72 -12.87 -4.21
CA CYS A 24 1.04 -11.75 -3.56
C CYS A 24 1.99 -10.56 -3.34
N LEU A 25 3.22 -10.85 -2.91
CA LEU A 25 4.24 -9.82 -2.67
C LEU A 25 4.65 -9.12 -3.97
N ASP A 26 4.89 -9.89 -5.03
CA ASP A 26 5.25 -9.38 -6.35
C ASP A 26 4.10 -8.54 -6.93
N LEU A 27 2.85 -8.99 -6.75
CA LEU A 27 1.67 -8.23 -7.12
C LEU A 27 1.58 -6.89 -6.37
N ALA A 28 1.80 -6.90 -5.05
CA ALA A 28 1.81 -5.67 -4.26
C ALA A 28 2.89 -4.68 -4.74
N SER A 29 4.10 -5.16 -4.99
CA SER A 29 5.18 -4.36 -5.56
C SER A 29 4.84 -3.82 -6.95
N GLU A 30 4.28 -4.65 -7.83
CA GLU A 30 3.90 -4.24 -9.19
C GLU A 30 2.86 -3.12 -9.17
N PHE A 31 1.79 -3.28 -8.40
CA PHE A 31 0.75 -2.25 -8.26
C PHE A 31 1.33 -0.96 -7.71
N PHE A 32 2.15 -1.04 -6.66
CA PHE A 32 2.76 0.14 -6.04
C PHE A 32 3.68 0.87 -7.01
N ASN A 33 4.52 0.15 -7.73
CA ASN A 33 5.43 0.71 -8.74
C ASN A 33 4.68 1.34 -9.92
N LYS A 34 3.61 0.71 -10.40
CA LYS A 34 2.74 1.31 -11.44
C LYS A 34 2.15 2.63 -10.96
N TRP A 35 1.67 2.67 -9.72
CA TRP A 35 1.11 3.88 -9.14
C TRP A 35 2.16 4.99 -8.96
N MET A 36 3.38 4.66 -8.53
CA MET A 36 4.49 5.62 -8.47
C MET A 36 4.85 6.19 -9.84
N ASN A 37 4.94 5.33 -10.85
CA ASN A 37 5.36 5.72 -12.20
C ASN A 37 4.30 6.50 -12.99
N ASN A 38 3.02 6.32 -12.67
CA ASN A 38 1.91 6.98 -13.38
C ASN A 38 0.82 7.49 -12.44
N SER A 39 1.22 8.26 -11.43
CA SER A 39 0.35 8.71 -10.34
C SER A 39 -0.86 9.57 -10.76
N LYS A 40 -0.90 10.07 -12.01
CA LYS A 40 -2.04 10.84 -12.55
C LYS A 40 -3.12 9.97 -13.19
N HIS A 41 -2.79 8.75 -13.64
CA HIS A 41 -3.70 7.90 -14.41
C HIS A 41 -3.93 6.53 -13.78
N GLU A 42 -3.22 6.20 -12.70
CA GLU A 42 -3.38 4.96 -11.96
C GLU A 42 -4.24 5.15 -10.70
N VAL A 43 -5.01 4.11 -10.38
CA VAL A 43 -5.81 4.07 -9.16
C VAL A 43 -4.88 3.97 -7.95
N PRO A 44 -5.03 4.82 -6.91
CA PRO A 44 -4.14 4.77 -5.75
C PRO A 44 -4.17 3.44 -5.02
N VAL A 45 -3.04 2.74 -4.90
CA VAL A 45 -2.97 1.38 -4.35
C VAL A 45 -3.49 1.27 -2.92
N CYS A 46 -3.38 2.35 -2.14
CA CYS A 46 -3.84 2.40 -0.76
C CYS A 46 -5.37 2.44 -0.59
N PHE A 47 -6.17 2.08 -1.61
CA PHE A 47 -7.53 1.57 -1.38
C PHE A 47 -7.54 0.20 -0.66
N SER A 48 -6.43 -0.56 -0.73
CA SER A 48 -6.20 -1.80 0.00
C SER A 48 -5.07 -1.58 0.99
N SER A 49 -5.35 -1.73 2.29
CA SER A 49 -4.33 -1.62 3.33
C SER A 49 -3.25 -2.69 3.16
N THR A 50 -3.63 -3.88 2.69
CA THR A 50 -2.70 -4.97 2.39
C THR A 50 -1.72 -4.58 1.29
N LEU A 51 -2.21 -4.18 0.12
CA LEU A 51 -1.33 -3.85 -1.02
C LEU A 51 -0.45 -2.62 -0.71
N CYS A 52 -0.99 -1.64 0.01
CA CYS A 52 -0.23 -0.48 0.47
C CYS A 52 0.92 -0.88 1.40
N CYS A 53 0.62 -1.71 2.41
CA CYS A 53 1.61 -2.21 3.37
C CYS A 53 2.71 -3.03 2.71
N TYR A 54 2.34 -4.02 1.88
CA TYR A 54 3.34 -4.87 1.24
C TYR A 54 4.10 -4.17 0.10
N GLY A 55 3.51 -3.16 -0.55
CA GLY A 55 4.24 -2.28 -1.46
C GLY A 55 5.40 -1.57 -0.75
N VAL A 56 5.13 -0.95 0.40
CA VAL A 56 6.17 -0.30 1.23
C VAL A 56 7.14 -1.32 1.83
N TRP A 57 6.63 -2.45 2.33
CA TRP A 57 7.47 -3.51 2.89
C TRP A 57 8.50 -4.00 1.87
N MET A 58 8.05 -4.28 0.65
CA MET A 58 8.91 -4.82 -0.41
C MET A 58 9.86 -3.77 -0.98
N GLY A 59 9.50 -2.50 -0.91
CA GLY A 59 10.32 -1.36 -1.33
C GLY A 59 11.37 -0.91 -0.30
N ASN A 60 11.85 0.32 -0.50
CA ASN A 60 12.83 1.04 0.31
C ASN A 60 12.32 2.47 0.62
N GLU A 61 13.25 3.43 0.75
CA GLU A 61 12.93 4.82 1.08
C GLU A 61 12.15 5.53 -0.04
N GLU A 62 12.32 5.15 -1.30
CA GLU A 62 11.63 5.77 -2.44
C GLU A 62 10.11 5.56 -2.38
N GLU A 63 9.67 4.31 -2.15
CA GLU A 63 8.25 3.95 -1.98
C GLU A 63 7.66 4.64 -0.75
N TRP A 64 8.42 4.68 0.33
CA TRP A 64 7.99 5.30 1.59
C TRP A 64 7.83 6.82 1.44
N GLU A 65 8.80 7.52 0.84
CA GLU A 65 8.74 8.97 0.61
C GLU A 65 7.65 9.34 -0.39
N PHE A 66 7.41 8.50 -1.40
CA PHE A 66 6.27 8.68 -2.29
C PHE A 66 4.96 8.62 -1.49
N LEU A 67 4.81 7.63 -0.61
CA LEU A 67 3.60 7.48 0.20
C LEU A 67 3.43 8.62 1.21
N TRP A 68 4.52 9.07 1.83
CA TRP A 68 4.54 10.21 2.74
C TRP A 68 4.05 11.50 2.06
N LYS A 69 4.54 11.78 0.85
CA LYS A 69 4.09 12.93 0.06
C LYS A 69 2.61 12.85 -0.30
N ASN A 70 2.06 11.64 -0.47
CA ASN A 70 0.62 11.45 -0.70
C ASN A 70 -0.19 11.73 0.58
N PHE A 71 0.30 11.30 1.74
CA PHE A 71 -0.30 11.63 3.04
C PHE A 71 -0.37 13.15 3.27
N GLU A 72 0.75 13.86 3.07
CA GLU A 72 0.82 15.32 3.26
C GLU A 72 -0.11 16.10 2.33
N LYS A 73 -0.38 15.58 1.13
CA LYS A 73 -1.30 16.21 0.18
C LYS A 73 -2.76 15.96 0.51
N ASN A 74 -3.08 14.87 1.22
CA ASN A 74 -4.44 14.53 1.56
C ASN A 74 -4.78 15.01 2.98
N ASN A 75 -5.52 16.12 3.07
CA ASN A 75 -5.95 16.68 4.35
C ASN A 75 -7.25 16.05 4.91
N THR A 76 -7.80 15.03 4.23
CA THR A 76 -9.07 14.41 4.62
C THR A 76 -8.81 13.26 5.58
N LYS A 77 -9.59 13.16 6.67
CA LYS A 77 -9.54 12.01 7.59
C LYS A 77 -10.46 10.90 7.07
N ASP A 78 -10.05 10.22 6.02
CA ASP A 78 -10.78 9.11 5.40
C ASP A 78 -10.05 7.77 5.51
N GLU A 79 -10.73 6.70 5.08
CA GLU A 79 -10.18 5.33 5.05
C GLU A 79 -8.89 5.25 4.23
N TYR A 80 -8.78 6.06 3.18
CA TYR A 80 -7.59 6.12 2.34
C TYR A 80 -6.38 6.67 3.11
N ASN A 81 -6.54 7.74 3.88
CA ASN A 81 -5.48 8.27 4.73
C ASN A 81 -5.10 7.30 5.87
N PHE A 82 -6.06 6.56 6.42
CA PHE A 82 -5.75 5.49 7.37
C PHE A 82 -4.88 4.40 6.73
N ASN A 83 -5.22 3.95 5.51
CA ASN A 83 -4.46 2.94 4.79
C ASN A 83 -3.05 3.44 4.43
N ILE A 84 -2.89 4.72 4.09
CA ILE A 84 -1.57 5.33 3.88
C ILE A 84 -0.72 5.25 5.14
N LEU A 85 -1.25 5.70 6.29
CA LEU A 85 -0.53 5.65 7.57
C LEU A 85 -0.17 4.21 7.97
N TYR A 86 -1.11 3.28 7.78
CA TYR A 86 -0.85 1.85 7.98
C TYR A 86 0.27 1.36 7.05
N GLY A 87 0.24 1.71 5.77
CA GLY A 87 1.28 1.35 4.81
C GLY A 87 2.67 1.88 5.19
N LEU A 88 2.76 3.14 5.63
CA LEU A 88 4.01 3.75 6.10
C LEU A 88 4.63 2.99 7.28
N SER A 89 3.79 2.42 8.16
CA SER A 89 4.25 1.63 9.31
C SER A 89 4.84 0.27 8.94
N CYS A 90 4.62 -0.21 7.71
CA CYS A 90 5.11 -1.50 7.22
C CYS A 90 6.54 -1.46 6.69
N THR A 91 7.22 -0.31 6.74
CA THR A 91 8.60 -0.20 6.30
C THR A 91 9.54 -1.10 7.11
N ARG A 92 10.53 -1.68 6.43
CA ARG A 92 11.62 -2.43 7.05
C ARG A 92 12.78 -1.55 7.50
N ILE A 93 12.71 -0.22 7.27
CA ILE A 93 13.78 0.73 7.56
C ILE A 93 13.45 1.48 8.88
N PRO A 94 14.09 1.16 10.02
CA PRO A 94 13.67 1.67 11.33
C PRO A 94 13.70 3.19 11.46
N ARG A 95 14.68 3.86 10.84
CA ARG A 95 14.79 5.32 10.90
C ARG A 95 13.59 6.05 10.29
N LEU A 96 12.87 5.43 9.35
CA LEU A 96 11.70 6.03 8.73
C LEU A 96 10.47 6.01 9.66
N LEU A 97 10.45 5.12 10.66
CA LEU A 97 9.41 5.08 11.69
C LEU A 97 9.58 6.14 12.78
N GLN A 98 10.77 6.72 12.90
CA GLN A 98 11.12 7.72 13.91
C GLN A 98 11.14 9.15 13.35
N ARG A 99 10.61 9.35 12.14
CA ARG A 99 10.62 10.63 11.44
C ARG A 99 9.79 11.68 12.16
#